data_AF-A0A6M0V3B6-F1
#
_entry.id   AF-A0A6M0V3B6-F1
#
_cell.length_a   1.000
_cell.length_b   1.000
_cell.length_c   1.000
_cell.angle_alpha   90.00
_cell.angle_beta   90.00
_cell.angle_gamma   90.00
#
_symmetry.space_group_name_H-M   'P 1'
#
loop_
_entity.id
_entity.type
_entity.pdbx_description
1 polymer ?
#
loop_
_entity_poly.entity_id
_entity_poly.type
_entity_poly.pdbx_seq_one_letter_code
_entity_poly.pdbx_strand_id
1 'polypeptide(L)'
;MEYRDIEKLVIEAKKGDDESLLKLMVQFKPFIFKTANSFNIKNYDTFDLVQIGYIALINAVDKYKRGSNSFSSYVYTAIKNCMKCTARNNKKHKNILSINSIINECESLNDFTEFFESNIDLEMDFIKKEKALKIQSIISKLDPKDLEMIFLVYYTGFSFKEYALKKGLNYFQVIRRKNSILEYIKNELIKSLEYEIIAEC
;
A
#
# COMPACT_ATOMS: atom_id res chain seq x y z
N MET A 1 22.73 -0.61 -43.63
CA MET A 1 23.91 -1.29 -43.05
C MET A 1 23.95 -2.69 -43.59
N GLU A 2 25.11 -3.15 -44.06
CA GLU A 2 25.23 -4.51 -44.57
C GLU A 2 25.21 -5.53 -43.42
N TYR A 3 24.86 -6.77 -43.73
CA TYR A 3 24.78 -7.88 -42.78
C TYR A 3 26.09 -8.08 -42.00
N ARG A 4 27.24 -7.88 -42.67
CA ARG A 4 28.58 -8.05 -42.08
C ARG A 4 28.91 -7.01 -41.02
N ASP A 5 28.30 -5.82 -41.10
CA ASP A 5 28.54 -4.74 -40.13
C ASP A 5 27.83 -5.04 -38.81
N ILE A 6 26.61 -5.58 -38.89
CA ILE A 6 25.81 -5.96 -37.71
C ILE A 6 26.55 -7.01 -36.89
N GLU A 7 27.09 -8.04 -37.55
CA GLU A 7 27.80 -9.09 -36.85
C GLU A 7 29.06 -8.59 -36.14
N LYS A 8 29.77 -7.58 -36.68
CA LYS A 8 30.94 -6.96 -36.04
C LYS A 8 30.53 -6.16 -34.81
N LEU A 9 29.52 -5.30 -34.95
CA LEU A 9 28.97 -4.50 -33.85
C LEU A 9 28.53 -5.39 -32.68
N VAL A 10 27.99 -6.57 -32.94
CA VAL A 10 27.60 -7.51 -31.88
C VAL A 10 28.82 -8.06 -31.13
N ILE A 11 29.96 -8.31 -31.78
CA ILE A 11 31.18 -8.72 -31.07
C ILE A 11 31.66 -7.60 -30.16
N GLU A 12 31.71 -6.38 -30.69
CA GLU A 12 32.23 -5.21 -29.98
C GLU A 12 31.32 -4.88 -28.79
N ALA A 13 30.00 -4.86 -28.99
CA ALA A 13 29.02 -4.69 -27.92
C ALA A 13 29.14 -5.78 -26.84
N LYS A 14 29.40 -7.04 -27.23
CA LYS A 14 29.65 -8.13 -26.26
C LYS A 14 30.91 -7.94 -25.42
N LYS A 15 31.91 -7.23 -25.94
CA LYS A 15 33.14 -6.90 -25.21
C LYS A 15 32.96 -5.71 -24.25
N GLY A 16 31.76 -5.14 -24.18
CA GLY A 16 31.44 -3.99 -23.34
C GLY A 16 31.60 -2.64 -24.04
N ASP A 17 31.65 -2.62 -25.39
CA ASP A 17 31.62 -1.35 -26.11
C ASP A 17 30.19 -0.78 -26.20
N ASP A 18 29.93 0.26 -25.41
CA ASP A 18 28.64 0.95 -25.35
C ASP A 18 28.29 1.64 -26.68
N GLU A 19 29.28 2.10 -27.46
CA GLU A 19 29.02 2.79 -28.72
C GLU A 19 28.44 1.83 -29.76
N SER A 20 29.01 0.62 -29.83
CA SER A 20 28.49 -0.46 -30.67
C SER A 20 27.10 -0.91 -30.25
N LEU A 21 26.84 -1.00 -28.94
CA LEU A 21 25.50 -1.32 -28.43
C LEU A 21 24.49 -0.23 -28.82
N LEU A 22 24.85 1.04 -28.69
CA LEU A 22 23.99 2.17 -29.04
C LEU A 22 23.67 2.19 -30.54
N LYS A 23 24.64 1.90 -31.41
CA LYS A 23 24.42 1.73 -32.86
C LYS A 23 23.40 0.63 -33.15
N LEU A 24 23.49 -0.51 -32.47
CA LEU A 24 22.51 -1.59 -32.59
C LEU A 24 21.12 -1.14 -32.09
N MET A 25 21.04 -0.44 -30.97
CA MET A 25 19.77 0.09 -30.45
C MET A 25 19.09 1.02 -31.46
N VAL A 26 19.84 1.96 -32.04
CA VAL A 26 19.32 2.87 -33.08
C VAL A 26 18.84 2.09 -34.31
N GLN A 27 19.57 1.06 -34.73
CA GLN A 27 19.22 0.24 -35.88
C GLN A 27 17.92 -0.55 -35.68
N PHE A 28 17.74 -1.17 -34.52
CA PHE A 28 16.56 -1.99 -34.23
C PHE A 28 15.36 -1.20 -33.68
N LYS A 29 15.57 0.09 -33.34
CA LYS A 29 14.53 1.00 -32.85
C LYS A 29 13.23 0.95 -33.67
N PRO A 30 13.23 1.07 -35.01
CA PRO A 30 11.98 1.04 -35.78
C PRO A 30 11.18 -0.25 -35.59
N PHE A 31 11.87 -1.39 -35.49
CA PHE A 31 11.23 -2.68 -35.27
C PHE A 31 10.71 -2.84 -33.85
N ILE A 32 11.45 -2.35 -32.85
CA ILE A 32 11.03 -2.35 -31.44
C ILE A 32 9.73 -1.55 -31.29
N PHE A 33 9.69 -0.32 -31.82
CA PHE A 33 8.50 0.53 -31.80
C PHE A 33 7.32 -0.10 -32.54
N LYS A 34 7.55 -0.63 -33.74
CA LYS A 34 6.51 -1.34 -34.51
C LYS A 34 5.95 -2.52 -33.73
N THR A 35 6.82 -3.28 -33.07
CA THR A 35 6.40 -4.45 -32.28
C THR A 35 5.67 -4.01 -31.02
N ALA A 36 6.18 -3.05 -30.27
CA ALA A 36 5.53 -2.51 -29.07
C ALA A 36 4.10 -2.02 -29.36
N ASN A 37 3.92 -1.24 -30.42
CA ASN A 37 2.62 -0.71 -30.85
C ASN A 37 1.63 -1.80 -31.31
N SER A 38 2.11 -3.01 -31.62
CA SER A 38 1.24 -4.15 -31.98
C SER A 38 0.66 -4.88 -30.76
N PHE A 39 1.10 -4.55 -29.54
CA PHE A 39 0.60 -5.12 -28.30
C PHE A 39 -0.20 -4.08 -27.53
N ASN A 40 -1.32 -4.52 -26.95
CA ASN A 40 -2.09 -3.73 -25.99
C ASN A 40 -2.14 -4.52 -24.67
N ILE A 41 -1.23 -4.19 -23.75
CA ILE A 41 -1.10 -4.87 -22.47
C ILE A 41 -1.59 -3.91 -21.38
N LYS A 42 -2.59 -4.35 -20.62
CA LYS A 42 -3.13 -3.57 -19.51
C LYS A 42 -2.04 -3.16 -18.51
N ASN A 43 -2.08 -1.90 -18.06
CA ASN A 43 -1.09 -1.28 -17.16
C ASN A 43 0.32 -1.13 -17.77
N TYR A 44 0.46 -1.21 -19.09
CA TYR A 44 1.68 -0.86 -19.79
C TYR A 44 1.35 0.23 -20.80
N ASP A 45 2.15 1.28 -20.81
CA ASP A 45 2.14 2.23 -21.90
C ASP A 45 3.04 1.74 -23.05
N THR A 46 3.03 2.47 -24.17
CA THR A 46 3.83 2.11 -25.34
C THR A 46 5.33 2.22 -25.06
N PHE A 47 5.76 3.15 -24.21
CA PHE A 47 7.17 3.37 -23.87
C PHE A 47 7.69 2.28 -22.92
N ASP A 48 6.88 1.76 -22.02
CA ASP A 48 7.17 0.59 -21.19
C ASP A 48 7.46 -0.62 -22.07
N LEU A 49 6.60 -0.86 -23.07
CA LEU A 49 6.79 -1.94 -24.03
C LEU A 49 8.05 -1.71 -24.86
N VAL A 50 8.30 -0.49 -25.32
CA VAL A 50 9.55 -0.15 -26.03
C VAL A 50 10.78 -0.46 -25.18
N GLN A 51 10.77 -0.11 -23.88
CA GLN A 51 11.86 -0.43 -22.95
C GLN A 51 12.08 -1.94 -22.82
N ILE A 52 11.00 -2.73 -22.69
CA ILE A 52 11.08 -4.20 -22.69
C ILE A 52 11.72 -4.72 -23.99
N GLY A 53 11.38 -4.12 -25.13
CA GLY A 53 11.99 -4.44 -26.41
C GLY A 53 13.50 -4.17 -26.44
N TYR A 54 13.97 -3.06 -25.86
CA TYR A 54 15.40 -2.78 -25.73
C TYR A 54 16.10 -3.74 -24.77
N ILE A 55 15.48 -4.08 -23.64
CA ILE A 55 16.01 -5.10 -22.72
C ILE A 55 16.16 -6.44 -23.44
N ALA A 56 15.18 -6.81 -24.28
CA ALA A 56 15.27 -8.02 -25.09
C ALA A 56 16.42 -7.98 -26.11
N LEU A 57 16.68 -6.82 -26.72
CA LEU A 57 17.82 -6.60 -27.62
C LEU A 57 19.15 -6.75 -26.87
N ILE A 58 19.32 -6.10 -25.71
CA ILE A 58 20.55 -6.17 -24.91
C ILE A 58 20.83 -7.63 -24.49
N ASN A 59 19.80 -8.32 -23.99
CA ASN A 59 19.91 -9.74 -23.64
C ASN A 59 20.21 -10.63 -24.85
N ALA A 60 19.70 -10.27 -26.04
CA ALA A 60 19.99 -10.99 -27.27
C ALA A 60 21.42 -10.77 -27.73
N VAL A 61 21.97 -9.55 -27.59
CA VAL A 61 23.40 -9.26 -27.84
C VAL A 61 24.23 -10.21 -27.00
N ASP A 62 24.04 -10.26 -25.68
CA ASP A 62 24.82 -11.09 -24.77
C ASP A 62 24.73 -12.60 -25.09
N LYS A 63 23.52 -13.11 -25.33
CA LYS A 63 23.27 -14.56 -25.53
C LYS A 63 23.53 -15.08 -26.93
N TYR A 64 23.70 -14.21 -27.94
CA TYR A 64 23.82 -14.63 -29.34
C TYR A 64 25.06 -15.52 -29.59
N LYS A 65 24.90 -16.61 -30.34
CA LYS A 65 25.99 -17.49 -30.77
C LYS A 65 26.04 -17.54 -32.30
N ARG A 66 27.24 -17.38 -32.86
CA ARG A 66 27.47 -17.45 -34.31
C ARG A 66 27.32 -18.88 -34.83
N GLY A 67 26.87 -19.02 -36.07
CA GLY A 67 26.81 -20.30 -36.79
C GLY A 67 25.44 -20.99 -36.82
N SER A 68 24.42 -20.48 -36.10
CA SER A 68 23.05 -20.99 -36.20
C SER A 68 22.19 -20.15 -37.15
N ASN A 69 21.92 -18.90 -36.79
CA ASN A 69 21.08 -17.97 -37.55
C ASN A 69 21.69 -16.56 -37.55
N SER A 70 21.21 -15.71 -38.45
CA SER A 70 21.57 -14.29 -38.44
C SER A 70 21.17 -13.59 -37.13
N PHE A 71 22.02 -12.67 -36.68
CA PHE A 71 21.72 -11.88 -35.47
C PHE A 71 20.38 -11.15 -35.61
N SER A 72 20.10 -10.55 -36.77
CA SER A 72 18.83 -9.85 -37.02
C SER A 72 17.63 -10.77 -36.83
N SER A 73 17.64 -11.98 -37.41
CA SER A 73 16.54 -12.95 -37.24
C SER A 73 16.39 -13.41 -35.79
N TYR A 74 17.51 -13.60 -35.10
CA TYR A 74 17.52 -13.95 -33.68
C TYR A 74 16.90 -12.84 -32.82
N VAL A 75 17.33 -11.60 -33.00
CA VAL A 75 16.81 -10.42 -32.29
C VAL A 75 15.34 -10.18 -32.56
N TYR A 76 14.90 -10.27 -33.83
CA TYR A 76 13.48 -10.13 -34.17
C TYR A 76 12.61 -11.14 -33.43
N THR A 77 13.10 -12.37 -33.30
CA THR A 77 12.42 -13.44 -32.57
C THR A 77 12.46 -13.18 -31.06
N ALA A 78 13.60 -12.77 -30.52
CA ALA A 78 13.78 -12.47 -29.10
C ALA A 78 12.85 -11.34 -28.62
N ILE A 79 12.79 -10.23 -29.35
CA ILE A 79 11.91 -9.09 -29.04
C ILE A 79 10.43 -9.53 -29.07
N LYS A 80 9.99 -10.21 -30.12
CA LYS A 80 8.61 -10.72 -30.24
C LYS A 80 8.25 -11.67 -29.10
N ASN A 81 9.17 -12.58 -28.74
CA ASN A 81 8.93 -13.55 -27.67
C ASN A 81 8.89 -12.87 -26.30
N CYS A 82 9.75 -11.89 -26.06
CA CYS A 82 9.74 -11.11 -24.83
C CYS A 82 8.38 -10.43 -24.63
N MET A 83 7.88 -9.72 -25.65
CA MET A 83 6.55 -9.08 -25.63
C MET A 83 5.42 -10.08 -25.37
N LYS A 84 5.44 -11.25 -26.03
CA LYS A 84 4.47 -12.33 -25.80
C LYS A 84 4.55 -12.86 -24.37
N CYS A 85 5.74 -13.02 -23.81
CA CYS A 85 5.92 -13.44 -22.42
C CYS A 85 5.37 -12.40 -21.44
N THR A 86 5.66 -11.11 -21.66
CA THR A 86 5.07 -10.00 -20.87
C THR A 86 3.55 -10.06 -20.90
N ALA A 87 2.95 -10.21 -22.08
CA ALA A 87 1.49 -10.32 -22.22
C ALA A 87 0.92 -11.55 -21.49
N ARG A 88 1.61 -12.69 -21.54
CA ARG A 88 1.20 -13.92 -20.82
C ARG A 88 1.27 -13.74 -19.31
N ASN A 89 2.35 -13.15 -18.81
CA ASN A 89 2.54 -12.90 -17.38
C ASN A 89 1.54 -11.88 -16.84
N ASN A 90 1.11 -10.93 -17.67
CA ASN A 90 0.14 -9.90 -17.30
C ASN A 90 -1.31 -10.39 -17.23
N LYS A 91 -1.61 -11.62 -17.68
CA LYS A 91 -2.98 -12.18 -17.68
C LYS A 91 -3.64 -12.17 -16.30
N LYS A 92 -2.87 -12.25 -15.21
CA LYS A 92 -3.38 -12.16 -13.83
C LYS A 92 -4.13 -10.85 -13.54
N HIS A 93 -3.83 -9.79 -14.28
CA HIS A 93 -4.48 -8.48 -14.13
C HIS A 93 -5.72 -8.29 -15.02
N LYS A 94 -6.10 -9.31 -15.81
CA LYS A 94 -7.24 -9.23 -16.77
C LYS A 94 -8.53 -8.81 -16.08
N ASN A 95 -8.82 -9.40 -14.93
CA ASN A 95 -10.09 -9.21 -14.20
C ASN A 95 -10.03 -8.11 -13.12
N ILE A 96 -8.92 -7.38 -13.02
CA ILE A 96 -8.87 -6.22 -12.11
C ILE A 96 -9.73 -5.12 -12.72
N LEU A 97 -10.61 -4.47 -11.96
CA LEU A 97 -11.32 -3.30 -12.46
C LEU A 97 -10.75 -2.05 -11.80
N SER A 98 -10.88 -0.93 -12.47
CA SER A 98 -10.61 0.35 -11.81
C SER A 98 -11.75 0.59 -10.84
N ILE A 99 -11.47 1.10 -9.65
CA ILE A 99 -12.53 1.54 -8.74
C ILE A 99 -13.35 2.66 -9.40
N ASN A 100 -12.69 3.48 -10.21
CA ASN A 100 -13.33 4.59 -10.92
C ASN A 100 -13.93 4.16 -12.27
N SER A 101 -14.07 2.85 -12.55
CA SER A 101 -14.76 2.44 -13.78
C SER A 101 -16.27 2.58 -13.62
N ILE A 102 -16.90 3.15 -14.65
CA ILE A 102 -18.34 3.38 -14.72
C ILE A 102 -19.09 2.04 -14.68
N ILE A 103 -20.16 1.99 -13.88
CA ILE A 103 -21.05 0.84 -13.79
C ILE A 103 -22.21 1.07 -14.77
N ASN A 104 -22.13 0.48 -15.96
CA ASN A 104 -23.18 0.63 -16.96
C ASN A 104 -24.38 -0.28 -16.66
N GLU A 105 -25.45 0.33 -16.12
CA GLU A 105 -26.85 -0.09 -16.32
C GLU A 105 -27.87 1.04 -16.09
N CYS A 106 -27.46 2.20 -15.56
CA CYS A 106 -28.33 3.34 -15.30
C CYS A 106 -27.71 4.61 -15.90
N GLU A 107 -28.53 5.57 -16.35
CA GLU A 107 -28.10 6.90 -16.85
C GLU A 107 -27.33 7.74 -15.80
N SER A 108 -27.14 7.20 -14.60
CA SER A 108 -26.41 7.82 -13.49
C SER A 108 -24.92 7.52 -13.59
N LEU A 109 -24.09 8.55 -13.48
CA LEU A 109 -22.63 8.56 -13.63
C LEU A 109 -21.89 7.92 -12.42
N ASN A 110 -22.46 6.86 -11.87
CA ASN A 110 -22.00 6.28 -10.62
C ASN A 110 -20.84 5.32 -10.90
N ASP A 111 -19.72 5.49 -10.18
CA ASP A 111 -18.59 4.56 -10.20
C ASP A 111 -18.63 3.61 -8.99
N PHE A 112 -17.66 2.70 -8.86
CA PHE A 112 -17.64 1.77 -7.72
C PHE A 112 -17.38 2.46 -6.38
N THR A 113 -17.01 3.75 -6.34
CA THR A 113 -16.80 4.43 -5.06
C THR A 113 -18.09 4.63 -4.27
N GLU A 114 -19.21 4.78 -4.96
CA GLU A 114 -20.52 4.98 -4.33
C GLU A 114 -21.06 3.72 -3.64
N PHE A 115 -20.55 2.54 -4.00
CA PHE A 115 -20.92 1.27 -3.39
C PHE A 115 -20.14 0.97 -2.10
N PHE A 116 -19.13 1.76 -1.75
CA PHE A 116 -18.42 1.53 -0.50
C PHE A 116 -19.31 1.87 0.69
N GLU A 117 -19.50 0.88 1.55
CA GLU A 117 -20.15 1.08 2.84
C GLU A 117 -19.33 2.07 3.67
N SER A 118 -19.99 3.10 4.19
CA SER A 118 -19.35 4.02 5.13
C SER A 118 -19.02 3.26 6.40
N ASN A 119 -17.75 3.26 6.82
CA ASN A 119 -17.34 2.73 8.12
C ASN A 119 -17.82 3.57 9.32
N ILE A 120 -18.75 4.51 9.10
CA ILE A 120 -19.25 5.43 10.11
C ILE A 120 -20.50 4.80 10.71
N ASP A 121 -20.37 4.38 11.96
CA ASP A 121 -21.50 3.97 12.78
C ASP A 121 -21.89 5.13 13.70
N LEU A 122 -22.79 5.99 13.21
CA LEU A 122 -23.24 7.19 13.93
C LEU A 122 -23.85 6.85 15.28
N GLU A 123 -24.58 5.73 15.37
CA GLU A 123 -25.21 5.28 16.60
C GLU A 123 -24.15 4.88 17.63
N MET A 124 -23.20 4.03 17.24
CA MET A 124 -22.13 3.62 18.14
C MET A 124 -21.21 4.77 18.54
N ASP A 125 -20.92 5.70 17.63
CA ASP A 125 -20.11 6.87 17.94
C ASP A 125 -20.83 7.84 18.88
N PHE A 126 -22.15 8.01 18.73
CA PHE A 126 -22.95 8.75 19.70
C PHE A 126 -22.92 8.09 21.09
N ILE A 127 -23.14 6.78 21.17
CA ILE A 127 -23.09 6.02 22.43
C ILE A 127 -21.72 6.13 23.10
N LYS A 128 -20.62 6.03 22.33
CA LYS A 128 -19.25 6.21 22.86
C LYS A 128 -19.05 7.61 23.42
N LYS A 129 -19.52 8.65 22.71
CA LYS A 129 -19.39 10.05 23.13
C LYS A 129 -20.16 10.32 24.41
N GLU A 130 -21.39 9.83 24.51
CA GLU A 130 -22.20 9.96 25.72
C GLU A 130 -21.54 9.27 26.92
N LYS A 131 -21.07 8.04 26.75
CA LYS A 131 -20.30 7.31 27.78
C LYS A 131 -19.05 8.06 28.21
N ALA A 132 -18.31 8.65 27.26
CA ALA A 132 -17.13 9.44 27.56
C ALA A 132 -17.46 10.68 28.41
N LEU A 133 -18.56 11.39 28.12
CA LEU A 133 -19.03 12.53 28.91
C LEU A 133 -19.43 12.10 30.33
N LYS A 134 -20.15 10.98 30.47
CA LYS A 134 -20.50 10.41 31.78
C LYS A 134 -19.25 10.12 32.60
N ILE A 135 -18.27 9.43 32.02
CA ILE A 135 -16.98 9.14 32.66
C ILE A 135 -16.23 10.43 33.02
N GLN A 136 -16.20 11.42 32.13
CA GLN A 136 -15.54 12.70 32.38
C GLN A 136 -16.15 13.42 33.59
N SER A 137 -17.48 13.41 33.70
CA SER A 137 -18.19 13.99 34.86
C SER A 137 -17.81 13.29 36.17
N ILE A 138 -17.63 11.96 36.15
CA ILE A 138 -17.21 11.19 37.32
C ILE A 138 -15.75 11.50 37.65
N ILE A 139 -14.85 11.47 36.66
CA ILE A 139 -13.42 11.79 36.83
C ILE A 139 -13.23 13.19 37.44
N SER A 140 -14.04 14.17 37.04
CA SER A 140 -13.96 15.53 37.57
C SER A 140 -14.29 15.65 39.07
N LYS A 141 -14.99 14.67 39.65
CA LYS A 141 -15.33 14.62 41.08
C LYS A 141 -14.28 13.91 41.93
N LEU A 142 -13.25 13.31 41.32
CA LEU A 142 -12.18 12.65 42.07
C LEU A 142 -11.33 13.65 42.85
N ASP A 143 -10.73 13.16 43.94
CA ASP A 143 -9.72 13.90 44.69
C ASP A 143 -8.58 14.34 43.75
N PRO A 144 -8.03 15.57 43.84
CA PRO A 144 -6.99 16.06 42.92
C PRO A 144 -5.77 15.13 42.82
N LYS A 145 -5.43 14.42 43.90
CA LYS A 145 -4.35 13.43 43.93
C LYS A 145 -4.65 12.19 43.07
N ASP A 146 -5.91 11.77 43.02
CA ASP A 146 -6.36 10.61 42.22
C ASP A 146 -6.45 10.98 40.74
N LEU A 147 -6.93 12.18 40.45
CA LEU A 147 -6.98 12.74 39.10
C LEU A 147 -5.57 12.89 38.53
N GLU A 148 -4.62 13.42 39.30
CA GLU A 148 -3.21 13.52 38.90
C GLU A 148 -2.62 12.14 38.56
N MET A 149 -2.92 11.12 39.36
CA MET A 149 -2.45 9.76 39.10
C MET A 149 -3.02 9.18 37.80
N ILE A 150 -4.33 9.32 37.56
CA ILE A 150 -4.96 8.86 36.32
C ILE A 150 -4.37 9.58 35.12
N PHE A 151 -4.23 10.90 35.20
CA PHE A 151 -3.69 11.71 34.11
C PHE A 151 -2.27 11.29 33.76
N LEU A 152 -1.39 11.16 34.75
CA LEU A 152 0.00 10.78 34.50
C LEU A 152 0.13 9.38 33.89
N VAL A 153 -0.65 8.41 34.38
CA VAL A 153 -0.54 7.04 33.90
C VAL A 153 -1.24 6.83 32.56
N TYR A 154 -2.49 7.25 32.43
CA TYR A 154 -3.33 6.91 31.27
C TYR A 154 -3.26 7.92 30.13
N TYR A 155 -2.99 9.20 30.41
CA TYR A 155 -2.90 10.24 29.37
C TYR A 155 -1.45 10.55 28.98
N THR A 156 -0.52 10.54 29.92
CA THR A 156 0.90 10.83 29.62
C THR A 156 1.77 9.58 29.49
N GLY A 157 1.24 8.39 29.80
CA GLY A 157 1.92 7.11 29.57
C GLY A 157 2.94 6.68 30.62
N PHE A 158 2.95 7.29 31.81
CA PHE A 158 3.83 6.86 32.90
C PHE A 158 3.45 5.47 33.41
N SER A 159 4.45 4.66 33.77
CA SER A 159 4.19 3.43 34.50
C SER A 159 3.83 3.72 35.98
N PHE A 160 3.07 2.83 36.59
CA PHE A 160 2.78 2.90 38.03
C PHE A 160 4.05 2.88 38.90
N LYS A 161 5.15 2.30 38.40
CA LYS A 161 6.46 2.29 39.08
C LYS A 161 7.11 3.67 39.05
N GLU A 162 7.11 4.33 37.90
CA GLU A 162 7.65 5.69 37.75
C GLU A 162 6.84 6.71 38.53
N TYR A 163 5.50 6.56 38.56
CA TYR A 163 4.64 7.38 39.41
C TYR A 163 4.96 7.21 40.90
N ALA A 164 5.15 5.97 41.36
CA ALA A 164 5.52 5.66 42.74
C ALA A 164 6.86 6.32 43.11
N LEU A 165 7.88 6.20 42.24
CA LEU A 165 9.19 6.84 42.42
C LEU A 165 9.07 8.37 42.48
N LYS A 166 8.32 8.98 41.56
CA LYS A 166 8.12 10.45 41.49
C LYS A 166 7.45 11.02 42.73
N LYS A 167 6.53 10.27 43.34
CA LYS A 167 5.79 10.69 44.54
C LYS A 167 6.40 10.18 45.86
N GLY A 168 7.48 9.39 45.82
CA GLY A 168 8.09 8.78 47.00
C GLY A 168 7.17 7.78 47.72
N LEU A 169 6.28 7.11 46.98
CA LEU A 169 5.30 6.15 47.51
C LEU A 169 5.74 4.71 47.27
N ASN A 170 5.26 3.78 48.10
CA ASN A 170 5.44 2.36 47.82
C ASN A 170 4.53 1.95 46.65
N TYR A 171 5.07 1.16 45.71
CA TYR A 171 4.33 0.61 44.58
C TYR A 171 2.99 -0.04 44.99
N PHE A 172 2.96 -0.79 46.10
CA PHE A 172 1.72 -1.41 46.60
C PHE A 172 0.64 -0.39 46.99
N GLN A 173 1.03 0.77 47.51
CA GLN A 173 0.09 1.85 47.85
C GLN A 173 -0.54 2.44 46.59
N VAL A 174 0.27 2.63 45.53
CA VAL A 174 -0.20 3.12 44.22
C VAL A 174 -1.20 2.14 43.60
N ILE A 175 -0.92 0.83 43.63
CA ILE A 175 -1.84 -0.19 43.11
C ILE A 175 -3.15 -0.27 43.92
N ARG A 176 -3.08 -0.20 45.25
CA ARG A 176 -4.29 -0.12 46.10
C ARG A 176 -5.13 1.09 45.73
N ARG A 177 -4.50 2.26 45.61
CA ARG A 177 -5.17 3.52 45.24
C ARG A 177 -5.80 3.44 43.85
N LYS A 178 -5.10 2.88 42.86
CA LYS A 178 -5.64 2.60 41.51
C LYS A 178 -6.90 1.74 41.58
N ASN A 179 -6.87 0.65 42.34
CA ASN A 179 -8.02 -0.25 42.46
C ASN A 179 -9.21 0.46 43.12
N SER A 180 -8.99 1.22 44.19
CA SER A 180 -10.04 2.01 44.84
C SER A 180 -10.67 3.05 43.90
N ILE A 181 -9.86 3.71 43.06
CA ILE A 181 -10.35 4.66 42.06
C ILE A 181 -11.21 3.96 40.99
N LEU A 182 -10.75 2.82 40.47
CA LEU A 182 -11.52 2.07 39.46
C LEU A 182 -12.84 1.53 40.04
N GLU A 183 -12.82 1.09 41.29
CA GLU A 183 -14.02 0.64 42.00
C GLU A 183 -15.00 1.79 42.23
N TYR A 184 -14.51 2.97 42.62
CA TYR A 184 -15.32 4.19 42.71
C TYR A 184 -15.97 4.55 41.37
N ILE A 185 -15.18 4.61 40.29
CA ILE A 185 -15.70 4.93 38.94
C ILE A 185 -16.76 3.91 38.51
N LYS A 186 -16.51 2.61 38.75
CA LYS A 186 -17.47 1.54 38.45
C LYS A 186 -18.78 1.71 39.21
N ASN A 187 -18.71 2.00 40.51
CA ASN A 187 -19.90 2.16 41.34
C ASN A 187 -20.71 3.40 40.94
N GLU A 188 -20.05 4.51 40.62
CA GLU A 188 -20.73 5.72 40.13
C GLU A 188 -21.35 5.52 38.74
N LEU A 189 -20.72 4.75 37.86
CA LEU A 189 -21.32 4.36 36.57
C LEU A 189 -22.57 3.50 36.77
N ILE A 190 -22.53 2.50 37.65
CA ILE A 190 -23.69 1.63 37.94
C ILE A 190 -24.85 2.45 38.51
N LYS A 191 -24.60 3.33 39.49
CA LYS A 191 -25.63 4.23 40.02
C LYS A 191 -26.25 5.09 38.93
N SER A 192 -25.43 5.68 38.05
CA SER A 192 -25.95 6.52 36.96
C SER A 192 -26.87 5.77 36.00
N LEU A 193 -26.66 4.46 35.81
CA LEU A 193 -27.53 3.59 35.00
C LEU A 193 -28.85 3.25 35.72
N GLU A 194 -28.83 3.06 37.04
CA GLU A 194 -30.03 2.77 37.83
C GLU A 194 -30.98 3.99 37.92
N TYR A 195 -30.45 5.22 37.96
CA TYR A 195 -31.26 6.44 37.95
C TYR A 195 -31.95 6.71 36.60
N GLU A 196 -31.36 6.31 35.47
CA GLU A 196 -31.98 6.44 34.14
C GLU A 196 -33.19 5.50 33.99
N ILE A 197 -33.11 4.27 34.51
CA ILE A 197 -34.21 3.28 34.47
C ILE A 197 -35.42 3.75 35.31
N ILE A 198 -35.17 4.41 36.45
CA ILE A 198 -36.23 4.91 37.34
C ILE A 198 -36.89 6.18 36.77
N ALA A 199 -36.18 6.99 35.98
CA ALA A 199 -36.70 8.21 35.38
C ALA A 199 -37.56 7.97 34.12
N GLU A 200 -37.46 6.80 33.50
CA GLU A 200 -38.27 6.37 32.35
C GLU A 200 -39.54 5.58 32.75
N CYS A 201 -39.74 5.31 34.05
CA CYS A 201 -40.95 4.67 34.62
C CYS A 201 -41.90 5.71 35.22
#